data_AF-A0ABD0QZN9-F1
#
_entry.id   AF-A0ABD0QZN9-F1
#
_cell.length_a   1.000
_cell.length_b   1.000
_cell.length_c   1.000
_cell.angle_alpha   90.00
_cell.angle_beta   90.00
_cell.angle_gamma   90.00
#
_symmetry.space_group_name_H-M   'P 1'
#
loop_
_entity.id
_entity.type
_entity.pdbx_description
1 polymer ?
#
loop_
_entity_poly.entity_id
_entity_poly.type
_entity_poly.pdbx_seq_one_letter_code
_entity_poly.pdbx_strand_id
1 'polypeptide(L)' 'PQYGTLERAWVSLMTEAEKVSDLHQEVKNNLVNEDLEKVKNWQKEAYHKQMMGGFKETKEAEEGFRKAQKPWAKKLKE' A
#
# COMPACT_ATOMS: atom_id res chain seq x y z
N PRO A 1 -40.72 9.79 -30.24
CA PRO A 1 -40.10 10.83 -29.40
C PRO A 1 -40.57 10.74 -27.94
N GLN A 2 -39.64 10.72 -26.98
CA GLN A 2 -39.93 10.78 -25.55
C GLN A 2 -39.96 12.25 -25.11
N TYR A 3 -40.92 12.64 -24.28
CA TYR A 3 -41.08 14.01 -23.81
C TYR A 3 -41.72 14.07 -22.41
N GLY A 4 -41.76 15.27 -21.83
CA GLY A 4 -42.53 15.56 -20.62
C GLY A 4 -41.91 15.00 -19.34
N THR A 5 -42.74 14.65 -18.36
CA THR A 5 -42.27 14.16 -17.05
C THR A 5 -41.48 12.86 -17.13
N LEU A 6 -41.83 11.97 -18.06
CA LEU A 6 -41.14 10.69 -18.24
C LEU A 6 -39.74 10.85 -18.85
N GLU A 7 -39.53 11.84 -19.74
CA GLU A 7 -38.20 12.20 -20.22
C GLU A 7 -37.29 12.65 -19.06
N ARG A 8 -37.80 13.50 -18.16
CA ARG A 8 -37.06 13.93 -16.97
C ARG A 8 -36.72 12.78 -16.03
N ALA A 9 -37.66 11.84 -15.84
CA ALA A 9 -37.42 10.65 -15.04
C ALA A 9 -36.32 9.77 -15.66
N TRP A 10 -36.30 9.62 -16.99
CA TRP A 10 -35.24 8.90 -17.69
C TRP A 10 -33.89 9.60 -17.52
N VAL A 11 -33.80 10.92 -17.75
CA VAL A 11 -32.56 11.69 -17.57
C VAL A 11 -32.04 11.59 -16.13
N SER A 12 -32.92 11.47 -15.13
CA SER A 12 -32.51 11.33 -13.72
C SER A 12 -31.71 10.06 -13.46
N LEU A 13 -31.89 8.99 -14.24
CA LEU A 13 -31.06 7.78 -14.17
C LEU A 13 -29.61 8.07 -14.57
N MET A 14 -29.41 8.90 -15.59
CA MET A 14 -28.08 9.26 -16.09
C MET A 14 -27.37 10.15 -15.06
N THR A 15 -28.11 11.08 -14.45
CA THR A 15 -27.59 11.89 -13.35
C THR A 15 -27.21 11.06 -12.13
N GLU A 16 -27.94 9.99 -11.83
CA GLU A 16 -27.57 9.06 -10.75
C GLU A 16 -26.27 8.33 -11.09
N ALA A 17 -26.14 7.81 -12.31
CA ALA A 17 -24.92 7.14 -12.77
C ALA A 17 -23.69 8.06 -12.76
N GLU A 18 -23.85 9.33 -13.16
CA GLU A 18 -22.79 10.35 -13.07
C GLU A 18 -22.34 10.57 -11.62
N LYS A 19 -23.30 10.74 -10.69
CA LYS A 19 -22.99 10.92 -9.26
C LYS A 19 -22.29 9.70 -8.65
N VAL A 20 -22.74 8.50 -9.01
CA VAL A 20 -22.08 7.26 -8.57
C VAL A 20 -20.66 7.19 -9.15
N SER A 21 -20.47 7.55 -10.42
CA SER A 21 -19.14 7.64 -11.02
C SER A 21 -18.23 8.60 -10.26
N ASP A 22 -18.72 9.78 -9.88
CA ASP A 22 -17.96 10.76 -9.10
C ASP A 22 -17.54 10.20 -7.73
N LEU A 23 -18.44 9.53 -7.02
CA LEU A 23 -18.13 8.85 -5.76
C LEU A 23 -17.06 7.77 -5.95
N HIS A 24 -17.13 6.99 -7.04
CA HIS A 24 -16.10 6.00 -7.35
C HIS A 24 -14.74 6.65 -7.67
N GLN A 25 -14.71 7.82 -8.32
CA GLN A 25 -13.47 8.56 -8.52
C GLN A 25 -12.89 9.06 -7.20
N GLU A 26 -13.73 9.52 -6.27
CA GLU A 26 -13.29 9.91 -4.93
C GLU A 26 -12.66 8.73 -4.18
N VAL A 27 -13.33 7.57 -4.16
CA VAL A 27 -12.79 6.35 -3.56
C VAL A 27 -11.43 5.98 -4.17
N LYS A 28 -11.34 5.99 -5.50
CA LYS A 28 -10.07 5.71 -6.20
C LYS A 28 -8.98 6.69 -5.79
N ASN A 29 -9.29 7.99 -5.73
CA ASN A 29 -8.32 9.02 -5.38
C ASN A 29 -7.82 8.86 -3.94
N ASN A 30 -8.71 8.53 -2.99
CA ASN A 30 -8.31 8.28 -1.61
C ASN A 30 -7.40 7.04 -1.52
N LEU A 31 -7.76 5.94 -2.19
CA LEU A 31 -6.95 4.72 -2.18
C LEU A 31 -5.54 4.94 -2.78
N VAL A 32 -5.44 5.69 -3.88
CA VAL A 32 -4.17 5.85 -4.61
C VAL A 32 -3.31 6.97 -4.03
N ASN A 33 -3.91 8.10 -3.68
CA ASN A 33 -3.15 9.28 -3.28
C ASN A 33 -2.91 9.35 -1.77
N GLU A 34 -3.76 8.72 -0.96
CA GLU A 34 -3.61 8.69 0.49
C GLU A 34 -3.08 7.32 0.94
N ASP A 35 -3.86 6.25 0.75
CA ASP A 35 -3.55 4.96 1.36
C ASP A 35 -2.29 4.31 0.77
N LEU A 36 -2.17 4.29 -0.56
CA LEU A 36 -1.01 3.74 -1.23
C LEU A 36 0.26 4.56 -0.93
N GLU A 37 0.18 5.89 -0.98
CA GLU A 37 1.34 6.74 -0.66
C GLU A 37 1.72 6.62 0.82
N LYS A 38 0.76 6.45 1.73
CA LYS A 38 1.03 6.17 3.14
C LYS A 38 1.84 4.88 3.31
N VAL A 39 1.44 3.79 2.65
CA VAL A 39 2.17 2.51 2.72
C VAL A 39 3.56 2.64 2.10
N LYS A 40 3.68 3.33 0.97
CA LYS A 40 4.95 3.56 0.28
C LYS A 40 5.92 4.41 1.12
N ASN A 41 5.43 5.46 1.76
CA ASN A 41 6.23 6.29 2.66
C ASN A 41 6.69 5.48 3.88
N TRP A 42 5.77 4.74 4.51
CA TRP A 42 6.13 3.83 5.59
C TRP A 42 7.17 2.80 5.16
N GLN A 43 7.03 2.19 3.99
CA GLN A 43 8.00 1.22 3.48
C GLN A 43 9.38 1.86 3.30
N LYS A 44 9.44 3.09 2.76
CA LYS A 44 10.68 3.84 2.57
C LYS A 44 11.38 4.16 3.89
N GLU A 45 10.61 4.49 4.93
CA GLU A 45 11.14 4.79 6.27
C GLU A 45 11.52 3.53 7.06
N ALA A 46 10.82 2.42 6.85
CA ALA A 46 11.04 1.17 7.58
C ALA A 46 12.17 0.32 6.98
N TYR A 47 12.41 0.39 5.66
CA TYR A 47 13.31 -0.51 4.96
C TYR A 47 14.37 0.23 4.15
N HIS A 48 15.64 0.05 4.51
CA HIS A 48 16.76 0.77 3.91
C HIS A 48 17.60 -0.16 3.02
N LYS A 49 17.49 0.01 1.70
CA LYS A 49 18.27 -0.80 0.73
C LYS A 49 19.77 -0.50 0.85
N GLN A 50 20.59 -1.55 0.78
CA GLN A 50 22.06 -1.44 0.75
C GLN A 50 22.61 -1.49 -0.68
N MET A 51 23.79 -0.90 -0.90
CA MET A 51 24.43 -0.85 -2.23
C MET A 51 24.70 -2.24 -2.83
N MET A 52 25.07 -3.22 -1.99
CA MET A 52 25.37 -4.59 -2.43
C MET A 52 24.12 -5.51 -2.45
N GLY A 53 22.93 -4.92 -2.41
CA GLY A 53 21.66 -5.63 -2.30
C GLY A 53 21.25 -5.92 -0.85
N GLY A 54 19.97 -6.29 -0.67
CA GLY A 54 19.38 -6.53 0.64
C GLY A 54 18.97 -5.25 1.39
N PHE A 55 18.40 -5.44 2.58
CA PHE A 55 18.00 -4.38 3.50
C PHE A 55 18.91 -4.35 4.71
N LYS A 56 19.23 -3.13 5.18
CA LYS A 56 20.06 -2.90 6.35
C LYS A 56 19.50 -3.63 7.57
N GLU A 57 18.20 -3.57 7.78
CA GLU A 57 17.49 -4.17 8.91
C GLU A 57 17.68 -5.70 8.95
N THR A 58 17.60 -6.35 7.78
CA THR A 58 17.85 -7.79 7.66
C THR A 58 19.28 -8.15 8.03
N LYS A 59 20.25 -7.38 7.53
CA LYS A 59 21.67 -7.62 7.81
C LYS A 59 22.00 -7.41 9.29
N GLU A 60 21.46 -6.36 9.90
CA GLU A 60 21.66 -6.09 11.34
C GLU A 60 21.10 -7.20 12.21
N ALA A 61 19.91 -7.73 11.88
CA ALA A 61 19.34 -8.87 12.58
C ALA A 61 20.21 -10.13 12.43
N GLU A 62 20.66 -10.46 11.21
CA GLU A 62 21.50 -11.62 10.95
C GLU A 62 22.85 -11.54 11.69
N GLU A 63 23.51 -10.38 11.64
CA GLU A 63 24.74 -10.13 12.39
C GLU A 63 24.53 -10.23 13.90
N GLY A 64 23.39 -9.71 14.40
CA GLY A 64 22.96 -9.83 15.79
C GLY A 64 22.84 -11.28 16.24
N PHE A 65 22.10 -12.11 15.49
CA PHE A 65 21.97 -13.54 15.78
C PHE A 65 23.32 -14.26 15.72
N ARG A 66 24.12 -14.02 14.68
CA ARG A 66 25.44 -14.65 14.53
C ARG A 66 26.35 -14.31 15.70
N LYS A 67 26.36 -13.05 16.14
CA LYS A 67 27.17 -12.60 17.28
C LYS A 67 26.70 -13.24 18.58
N ALA A 68 25.39 -13.28 18.83
CA ALA A 68 24.81 -13.90 20.02
C ALA A 68 25.06 -15.42 20.08
N GLN A 69 24.98 -16.10 18.94
CA GLN A 69 25.15 -17.55 18.84
C GLN A 69 26.62 -18.00 18.88
N LYS A 70 27.56 -17.18 18.41
CA LYS A 70 28.98 -17.57 18.23
C LYS A 70 29.63 -18.22 19.46
N PRO A 71 29.47 -17.72 20.70
CA PRO A 71 30.08 -18.34 21.89
C PRO A 71 29.52 -19.75 22.15
N TRP A 72 28.21 -19.93 21.99
CA TRP A 72 27.54 -21.22 22.19
C TRP A 72 27.89 -22.22 21.09
N ALA A 73 27.92 -21.78 19.84
CA ALA A 73 28.32 -22.62 18.72
C ALA A 73 29.78 -23.11 18.87
N LYS A 74 30.66 -22.33 19.50
CA LYS A 74 32.02 -22.78 19.80
C LYS A 74 32.01 -23.88 20.87
N LYS A 75 31.30 -23.67 21.98
CA LYS A 75 31.18 -24.65 23.08
C LYS A 75 30.59 -26.00 22.65
N LEU A 76 29.71 -26.03 21.64
CA LEU A 76 29.06 -27.26 21.15
C LEU A 76 29.92 -28.07 20.16
N LYS A 77 30.99 -27.48 19.62
CA LYS A 77 31.92 -28.16 18.70
C LYS A 77 33.13 -28.76 19.41
N GLU A 78 33.33 -28.41 20.68
CA GLU A 78 34.25 -29.04 21.62
C GLU A 78 33.60 -30.30 22.20
#